data_AF-L7YCP8-F1
#
_entry.id   AF-L7YCP8-F1
#
_cell.length_a   1.000
_cell.length_b   1.000
_cell.length_c   1.000
_cell.angle_alpha   90.00
_cell.angle_beta   90.00
_cell.angle_gamma   90.00
#
_symmetry.space_group_name_H-M   'P 1'
#
loop_
_entity.id
_entity.type
_entity.pdbx_description
1 polymer ?
#
loop_
_entity_poly.entity_id
_entity_poly.type
_entity_poly.pdbx_seq_one_letter_code
_entity_poly.pdbx_strand_id
1 'polypeptide(L)'
;MIHKEGFPFLIYALILILIGVSISAILFSKFLNLFIFSFSIMLYCFLISFFRNPKRIISISHYKDESKVLSPADGKVIGIKKTLENEFIKKKCICISIFMSPFDVHINRFPVSGKIIYAKYHPGKYWLAWDKKASLNNERTTTVVETRTKKEILFRQIAGFLARRIVFYAKKNSLAKKGEEFGFIKFGSRVDIYLPLNTFVLIKKGEKVIGGKTVISIIPQ
;
A
#
# COMPACT_ATOMS: atom_id res chain seq x y z
N MET A 1 -7.35 -7.16 14.63
CA MET A 1 -8.35 -7.45 13.57
C MET A 1 -7.61 -7.81 12.30
N ILE A 2 -8.14 -8.76 11.52
CA ILE A 2 -7.56 -9.20 10.24
C ILE A 2 -8.29 -8.52 9.09
N HIS A 3 -7.55 -8.20 8.03
CA HIS A 3 -8.11 -7.62 6.81
C HIS A 3 -8.91 -8.66 6.02
N LYS A 4 -9.99 -8.24 5.35
CA LYS A 4 -10.85 -9.14 4.56
C LYS A 4 -10.09 -9.95 3.51
N GLU A 5 -9.08 -9.33 2.90
CA GLU A 5 -8.22 -9.95 1.89
C GLU A 5 -7.29 -11.04 2.45
N GLY A 6 -7.12 -11.08 3.78
CA GLY A 6 -6.30 -12.06 4.46
C GLY A 6 -7.02 -13.35 4.80
N PHE A 7 -8.34 -13.34 5.00
CA PHE A 7 -9.07 -14.54 5.44
C PHE A 7 -8.89 -15.73 4.49
N PRO A 8 -9.07 -15.60 3.16
CA PRO A 8 -8.85 -16.73 2.25
C PRO A 8 -7.41 -17.26 2.36
N PHE A 9 -6.42 -16.37 2.41
CA PHE A 9 -5.01 -16.75 2.52
C PHE A 9 -4.69 -17.49 3.81
N LEU A 10 -5.21 -17.02 4.94
CA LEU A 10 -4.99 -17.65 6.24
C LEU A 10 -5.66 -19.03 6.30
N ILE A 11 -6.87 -19.17 5.76
CA ILE A 11 -7.58 -20.46 5.71
C ILE A 11 -6.80 -21.47 4.85
N TYR A 12 -6.41 -21.10 3.62
CA TYR A 12 -5.65 -22.00 2.76
C TYR A 12 -4.28 -22.34 3.35
N ALA A 13 -3.58 -21.36 3.94
CA ALA A 13 -2.30 -21.60 4.59
C ALA A 13 -2.44 -22.56 5.77
N LEU A 14 -3.49 -22.43 6.59
CA LEU A 14 -3.75 -23.33 7.71
C LEU A 14 -3.98 -24.76 7.22
N ILE A 15 -4.82 -24.96 6.20
CA ILE A 15 -5.09 -26.29 5.63
C ILE A 15 -3.80 -26.92 5.11
N LEU A 16 -3.00 -26.17 4.33
CA LEU A 16 -1.74 -26.66 3.78
C LEU A 16 -0.72 -27.00 4.87
N ILE A 17 -0.64 -26.20 5.93
CA ILE A 17 0.22 -26.46 7.08
C ILE A 17 -0.21 -27.74 7.79
N LEU A 18 -1.50 -27.93 8.04
CA LEU A 18 -2.01 -29.13 8.70
C LEU A 18 -1.70 -30.39 7.89
N ILE A 19 -1.96 -30.37 6.58
CA ILE A 19 -1.63 -31.48 5.67
C ILE A 19 -0.12 -31.75 5.68
N GLY A 20 0.70 -30.70 5.55
CA GLY A 20 2.16 -30.83 5.53
C GLY A 20 2.73 -31.41 6.82
N VAL A 21 2.24 -30.95 7.98
CA VAL A 21 2.63 -31.48 9.30
C VAL A 21 2.19 -32.93 9.47
N SER A 22 0.97 -33.30 9.02
CA SER A 22 0.48 -34.68 9.07
C SER A 22 1.31 -35.62 8.20
N ILE A 23 1.64 -35.23 6.98
CA ILE A 23 2.50 -36.02 6.08
C ILE A 23 3.90 -36.16 6.69
N SER A 24 4.45 -35.05 7.21
CA SER A 24 5.77 -35.04 7.83
C SER A 24 5.86 -36.02 8.99
N ALA A 25 4.83 -36.06 9.84
CA ALA A 25 4.75 -36.95 11.00
C ALA A 25 4.87 -38.43 10.62
N ILE A 26 4.46 -38.82 9.41
CA ILE A 26 4.52 -40.20 8.89
C ILE A 26 5.90 -40.49 8.26
N LEU A 27 6.46 -39.53 7.52
CA LEU A 27 7.63 -39.75 6.65
C LEU A 27 8.98 -39.44 7.28
N PHE A 28 9.03 -38.57 8.29
CA PHE A 28 10.29 -38.00 8.79
C PHE A 28 10.54 -38.28 10.27
N SER A 29 11.79 -38.11 10.68
CA SER A 29 12.22 -38.28 12.07
C SER A 29 11.61 -37.22 13.00
N LYS A 30 11.53 -37.54 14.31
CA LYS A 30 11.00 -36.62 15.34
C LYS A 30 11.69 -35.25 15.32
N PHE A 31 13.01 -35.22 15.10
CA PHE A 31 13.77 -33.98 15.03
C PHE A 31 13.34 -33.10 13.84
N LEU A 32 13.23 -33.69 12.65
CA LEU A 32 12.81 -32.96 11.46
C LEU A 32 11.35 -32.51 11.56
N ASN A 33 10.48 -33.32 12.16
CA ASN A 33 9.09 -32.96 12.45
C ASN A 33 8.97 -31.74 13.37
N LEU A 34 9.79 -31.67 14.42
CA LEU A 34 9.81 -30.51 15.33
C LEU A 34 10.20 -29.23 14.59
N PHE A 35 11.21 -29.31 13.71
CA PHE A 35 11.63 -28.17 12.89
C PHE A 35 10.52 -27.71 11.93
N ILE A 36 9.89 -28.63 11.20
CA ILE A 36 8.80 -28.32 10.25
C ILE A 36 7.61 -27.70 10.99
N PHE A 37 7.25 -28.24 12.15
CA PHE A 37 6.17 -27.69 12.98
C PHE A 37 6.48 -26.28 13.48
N SER A 38 7.68 -26.06 14.03
CA SER A 38 8.11 -24.75 14.52
C SER A 38 8.14 -23.70 13.39
N PHE A 39 8.70 -24.06 12.24
CA PHE A 39 8.73 -23.19 11.06
C PHE A 39 7.33 -22.88 10.54
N SER A 40 6.42 -23.85 10.55
CA SER A 40 5.02 -23.66 10.13
C SER A 40 4.27 -22.69 11.04
N ILE A 41 4.45 -22.79 12.36
CA ILE A 41 3.88 -21.83 13.31
C ILE A 41 4.44 -20.43 13.05
N MET A 42 5.77 -20.30 12.92
CA MET A 42 6.42 -19.02 12.65
C MET A 42 5.86 -18.38 11.37
N LEU A 43 5.73 -19.16 10.29
CA LEU A 43 5.16 -18.71 9.02
C LEU A 43 3.70 -18.27 9.18
N TYR A 44 2.89 -19.03 9.90
CA TYR A 44 1.48 -18.69 10.13
C TYR A 44 1.32 -17.40 10.95
N CYS A 45 2.12 -17.23 12.01
CA CYS A 45 2.17 -16.00 12.79
C CYS A 45 2.60 -14.80 11.92
N PHE A 46 3.55 -14.99 11.02
CA PHE A 46 3.94 -13.96 10.05
C PHE A 46 2.77 -13.59 9.13
N LEU A 47 2.03 -14.56 8.59
CA LEU A 47 0.86 -14.29 7.73
C LEU A 47 -0.24 -13.52 8.49
N ILE A 48 -0.53 -13.90 9.73
CA ILE A 48 -1.46 -13.17 10.60
C ILE A 48 -1.00 -11.72 10.78
N SER A 49 0.29 -11.52 11.07
CA SER A 49 0.89 -10.19 11.22
C SER A 49 0.83 -9.37 9.93
N PHE A 50 1.06 -10.00 8.78
CA PHE A 50 1.03 -9.38 7.45
C PHE A 50 -0.38 -8.86 7.10
N PHE A 51 -1.42 -9.67 7.35
CA PHE A 51 -2.81 -9.34 7.04
C PHE A 51 -3.53 -8.56 8.14
N ARG A 52 -2.80 -8.04 9.13
CA ARG A 52 -3.40 -7.25 10.22
C ARG A 52 -4.03 -5.95 9.69
N ASN A 53 -5.17 -5.59 10.26
CA ASN A 53 -5.86 -4.33 10.05
C ASN A 53 -6.01 -3.59 11.39
N PRO A 54 -5.03 -2.77 11.80
CA PRO A 54 -5.15 -2.00 13.03
C PRO A 54 -6.21 -0.91 12.85
N LYS A 55 -7.02 -0.69 13.90
CA LYS A 55 -7.97 0.43 13.93
C LYS A 55 -7.19 1.75 13.77
N ARG A 56 -7.59 2.57 12.80
CA ARG A 56 -7.01 3.90 12.55
C ARG A 56 -8.04 4.96 12.92
N ILE A 57 -7.71 5.76 13.93
CA ILE A 57 -8.45 6.98 14.25
C ILE A 57 -7.70 8.13 13.60
N ILE A 58 -8.38 8.85 12.71
CA ILE A 58 -7.90 10.08 12.10
C ILE A 58 -8.37 11.21 13.01
N SER A 59 -7.47 12.14 13.38
CA SER A 59 -7.90 13.29 14.15
C SER A 59 -8.89 14.13 13.34
N ILE A 60 -9.89 14.70 14.02
CA ILE A 60 -10.91 15.52 13.35
C ILE A 60 -10.29 16.72 12.62
N SER A 61 -9.21 17.28 13.17
CA SER A 61 -8.43 18.35 12.56
C SER A 61 -7.77 17.91 11.25
N HIS A 62 -7.17 16.72 11.21
CA HIS A 62 -6.59 16.19 9.98
C HIS A 62 -7.67 15.83 8.96
N TYR A 63 -8.83 15.34 9.40
CA TYR A 63 -9.93 14.99 8.51
C TYR A 63 -10.52 16.24 7.82
N LYS A 64 -10.83 17.29 8.59
CA LYS A 64 -11.47 18.52 8.10
C LYS A 64 -10.57 19.39 7.24
N ASP A 65 -9.27 19.38 7.48
CA ASP A 65 -8.31 20.21 6.75
C ASP A 65 -8.02 19.65 5.36
N GLU A 66 -8.61 20.24 4.32
CA GLU A 66 -8.48 19.78 2.94
C GLU A 66 -7.10 20.03 2.31
N SER A 67 -6.30 20.92 2.89
CA SER A 67 -4.93 21.19 2.42
C SER A 67 -3.97 20.04 2.77
N LYS A 68 -4.26 19.30 3.85
CA LYS A 68 -3.40 18.24 4.37
C LYS A 68 -3.56 16.94 3.58
N VAL A 69 -2.42 16.43 3.15
CA VAL A 69 -2.28 15.13 2.50
C VAL A 69 -1.75 14.13 3.53
N LEU A 70 -2.48 13.04 3.74
CA LEU A 70 -2.04 11.95 4.61
C LEU A 70 -1.20 10.93 3.85
N SER A 71 -0.33 10.23 4.57
CA SER A 71 0.37 9.07 4.03
C SER A 71 -0.66 8.04 3.54
N PRO A 72 -0.57 7.57 2.29
CA PRO A 72 -1.46 6.54 1.77
C PRO A 72 -1.09 5.13 2.26
N ALA A 73 0.06 4.95 2.91
CA ALA A 73 0.59 3.65 3.30
C ALA A 73 1.42 3.75 4.60
N ASP A 74 1.53 2.62 5.31
CA ASP A 74 2.58 2.42 6.31
C ASP A 74 3.90 2.12 5.60
N GLY A 75 5.00 2.69 6.07
CA GLY A 75 6.31 2.33 5.55
C GLY A 75 7.36 3.41 5.69
N LYS A 76 8.37 3.36 4.82
CA LYS A 76 9.52 4.27 4.80
C LYS A 76 9.50 5.11 3.52
N VAL A 77 9.74 6.41 3.65
CA VAL A 77 9.90 7.33 2.51
C VAL A 77 11.21 7.01 1.80
N ILE A 78 11.15 6.50 0.58
CA ILE A 78 12.35 6.11 -0.19
C ILE A 78 12.75 7.16 -1.23
N GLY A 79 11.86 8.11 -1.56
CA GLY A 79 12.17 9.16 -2.53
C GLY A 79 11.19 10.32 -2.48
N ILE A 80 11.71 11.52 -2.69
CA ILE A 80 10.96 12.75 -2.92
C ILE A 80 11.65 13.43 -4.10
N LYS A 81 10.97 13.57 -5.24
CA LYS A 81 11.58 14.13 -6.46
C LYS A 81 10.57 14.91 -7.28
N LYS A 82 11.05 15.91 -8.04
CA LYS A 82 10.26 16.51 -9.11
C LYS A 82 10.33 15.59 -10.33
N THR A 83 9.20 15.20 -10.89
CA THR A 83 9.11 14.30 -12.05
C THR A 83 7.97 14.73 -12.95
N LEU A 84 8.09 14.45 -14.25
CA LEU A 84 6.95 14.52 -15.16
C LEU A 84 6.07 13.29 -14.91
N GLU A 85 4.77 13.50 -14.72
CA GLU A 85 3.76 12.44 -14.66
C GLU A 85 3.13 12.32 -16.06
N ASN A 86 3.21 11.16 -16.69
CA ASN A 86 2.95 10.99 -18.14
C ASN A 86 1.57 10.39 -18.47
N GLU A 87 0.80 9.93 -17.49
CA GLU A 87 -0.43 9.18 -17.73
C GLU A 87 -1.67 10.08 -17.73
N PHE A 88 -1.84 10.88 -16.68
CA PHE A 88 -3.04 11.69 -16.48
C PHE A 88 -2.71 13.18 -16.41
N ILE A 89 -1.83 13.58 -15.47
CA ILE A 89 -1.54 14.98 -15.18
C ILE A 89 -0.75 15.62 -16.35
N LYS A 90 0.16 14.86 -16.99
CA LYS A 90 0.98 15.30 -18.14
C LYS A 90 1.80 16.57 -17.87
N LYS A 91 2.17 16.81 -16.60
CA LYS A 91 2.93 17.98 -16.13
C LYS A 91 3.94 17.57 -15.08
N LYS A 92 4.85 18.50 -14.74
CA LYS A 92 5.82 18.30 -13.65
C LYS A 92 5.09 18.34 -12.31
N CYS A 93 5.38 17.37 -11.45
CA CYS A 93 4.79 17.18 -10.13
C CYS A 93 5.89 16.81 -9.12
N ILE A 94 5.59 16.96 -7.83
CA ILE A 94 6.37 16.34 -6.77
C ILE A 94 5.88 14.91 -6.61
N CYS A 95 6.77 13.92 -6.74
CA CYS A 95 6.49 12.52 -6.46
C CYS A 95 7.14 12.14 -5.13
N ILE A 96 6.32 11.67 -4.18
CA ILE A 96 6.75 11.07 -2.92
C ILE A 96 6.50 9.56 -3.03
N SER A 97 7.53 8.77 -2.70
CA SER A 97 7.53 7.32 -2.79
C SER A 97 7.68 6.70 -1.41
N ILE A 98 6.71 5.88 -1.03
CA ILE A 98 6.67 5.18 0.26
C ILE A 98 6.78 3.69 0.02
N PHE A 99 7.81 3.07 0.56
CA PHE A 99 8.04 1.63 0.50
C PHE A 99 7.48 0.96 1.76
N MET A 100 6.73 -0.10 1.55
CA MET A 100 6.12 -0.93 2.58
C MET A 100 6.95 -2.21 2.71
N SER A 101 7.61 -2.39 3.85
CA SER A 101 8.30 -3.63 4.19
C SER A 101 7.30 -4.75 4.47
N PRO A 102 7.70 -6.04 4.41
CA PRO A 102 6.81 -7.16 4.74
C PRO A 102 6.19 -7.08 6.14
N PHE A 103 6.79 -6.32 7.07
CA PHE A 103 6.28 -6.14 8.43
C PHE A 103 5.30 -4.98 8.57
N ASP A 104 5.16 -4.13 7.56
CA ASP A 104 4.23 -3.00 7.55
C ASP A 104 2.80 -3.44 7.24
N VAL A 105 1.82 -2.58 7.55
CA VAL A 105 0.41 -2.82 7.20
C VAL A 105 0.20 -2.53 5.73
N HIS A 106 -0.20 -3.54 4.95
CA HIS A 106 -0.32 -3.46 3.49
C HIS A 106 -1.63 -2.88 2.95
N ILE A 107 -2.39 -2.23 3.82
CA ILE A 107 -3.65 -1.57 3.48
C ILE A 107 -3.34 -0.14 3.00
N ASN A 108 -3.86 0.24 1.84
CA ASN A 108 -3.64 1.57 1.27
C ASN A 108 -4.87 2.47 1.46
N ARG A 109 -4.62 3.72 1.83
CA ARG A 109 -5.63 4.68 2.26
C ARG A 109 -5.63 5.93 1.41
N PHE A 110 -6.82 6.48 1.18
CA PHE A 110 -6.97 7.70 0.40
C PHE A 110 -6.21 8.83 1.09
N PRO A 111 -5.26 9.48 0.42
CA PRO A 111 -4.45 10.53 1.04
C PRO A 111 -5.23 11.85 1.20
N VAL A 112 -6.28 12.03 0.39
CA VAL A 112 -7.15 13.22 0.34
C VAL A 112 -8.61 12.82 0.15
N SER A 113 -9.54 13.74 0.44
CA SER A 113 -10.96 13.60 0.14
C SER A 113 -11.31 14.31 -1.16
N GLY A 114 -12.27 13.80 -1.92
CA GLY A 114 -12.69 14.43 -3.18
C GLY A 114 -13.43 13.48 -4.12
N LYS A 115 -13.58 13.88 -5.38
CA LYS A 115 -14.18 13.04 -6.42
C LYS A 115 -13.09 12.24 -7.12
N ILE A 116 -13.29 10.94 -7.30
CA ILE A 116 -12.38 10.11 -8.09
C ILE A 116 -12.66 10.36 -9.57
N ILE A 117 -11.79 11.13 -10.22
CA ILE A 117 -11.94 11.51 -11.63
C ILE A 117 -11.25 10.52 -12.58
N TYR A 118 -10.33 9.71 -12.04
CA TYR A 118 -9.63 8.67 -12.79
C TYR A 118 -9.31 7.48 -11.88
N ALA A 119 -9.53 6.27 -12.37
CA ALA A 119 -9.17 5.02 -11.71
C ALA A 119 -8.88 3.98 -12.79
N LYS A 120 -7.64 3.49 -12.87
CA LYS A 120 -7.23 2.51 -13.88
C LYS A 120 -6.26 1.49 -13.29
N TYR A 121 -6.49 0.23 -13.63
CA TYR A 121 -5.56 -0.87 -13.39
C TYR A 121 -4.67 -1.08 -14.62
N HIS A 122 -3.39 -1.31 -14.39
CA HIS A 122 -2.40 -1.61 -15.42
C HIS A 122 -1.72 -2.94 -15.10
N PRO A 123 -1.89 -3.98 -15.94
CA PRO A 123 -1.08 -5.18 -15.82
C PRO A 123 0.38 -4.84 -16.13
N GLY A 124 1.33 -5.55 -15.53
CA GLY A 124 2.76 -5.28 -15.75
C GLY A 124 3.66 -6.46 -15.39
N LYS A 125 4.97 -6.21 -15.55
CA LYS A 125 6.07 -7.12 -15.24
C LYS A 125 6.40 -7.11 -13.73
N TYR A 126 7.42 -7.84 -13.32
CA TYR A 126 7.75 -8.06 -11.90
C TYR A 126 9.17 -7.58 -11.55
N TRP A 127 9.45 -6.28 -11.64
CA TRP A 127 10.73 -5.74 -11.17
C TRP A 127 10.68 -5.50 -9.64
N LEU A 128 11.83 -5.38 -8.98
CA LEU A 128 11.90 -5.05 -7.54
C LEU A 128 11.29 -3.66 -7.29
N ALA A 129 10.42 -3.52 -6.28
CA ALA A 129 9.61 -2.30 -6.07
C ALA A 129 10.43 -1.02 -5.80
N TRP A 130 11.68 -1.16 -5.36
CA TRP A 130 12.60 -0.04 -5.14
C TRP A 130 13.33 0.43 -6.40
N ASP A 131 13.22 -0.30 -7.51
CA ASP A 131 13.82 0.09 -8.80
C ASP A 131 13.09 1.30 -9.39
N LYS A 132 13.84 2.23 -10.00
CA LYS A 132 13.29 3.38 -10.74
C LYS A 132 12.38 2.94 -11.89
N LYS A 133 12.62 1.78 -12.50
CA LYS A 133 11.82 1.21 -13.60
C LYS A 133 10.51 0.57 -13.14
N ALA A 134 10.39 0.22 -11.84
CA ALA A 134 9.21 -0.46 -11.31
C ALA A 134 7.93 0.37 -11.47
N SER A 135 8.00 1.70 -11.29
CA SER A 135 6.82 2.57 -11.44
C SER A 135 6.20 2.55 -12.84
N LEU A 136 6.97 2.23 -13.89
CA LEU A 136 6.50 2.19 -15.27
C LEU A 136 6.15 0.79 -15.76
N ASN A 137 6.91 -0.22 -15.34
CA ASN A 137 6.83 -1.54 -15.92
C ASN A 137 6.10 -2.55 -15.04
N ASN A 138 5.92 -2.30 -13.75
CA ASN A 138 5.25 -3.24 -12.87
C ASN A 138 3.74 -3.12 -12.94
N GLU A 139 3.07 -4.19 -12.49
CA GLU A 139 1.66 -4.12 -12.14
C GLU A 139 1.42 -2.92 -11.22
N ARG A 140 0.51 -2.05 -11.64
CA ARG A 140 0.19 -0.83 -10.90
C ARG A 140 -1.27 -0.44 -11.04
N THR A 141 -1.72 0.38 -10.11
CA THR A 141 -2.96 1.15 -10.26
C THR A 141 -2.62 2.62 -10.38
N THR A 142 -3.51 3.38 -11.02
CA THR A 142 -3.47 4.85 -11.02
C THR A 142 -4.83 5.34 -10.59
N THR A 143 -4.87 6.15 -9.54
CA THR A 143 -6.08 6.83 -9.06
C THR A 143 -5.82 8.32 -8.96
N VAL A 144 -6.77 9.12 -9.43
CA VAL A 144 -6.74 10.57 -9.32
C VAL A 144 -7.98 11.04 -8.61
N VAL A 145 -7.76 11.81 -7.54
CA VAL A 145 -8.79 12.47 -6.76
C VAL A 145 -8.72 13.96 -7.05
N GLU A 146 -9.83 14.54 -7.51
CA GLU A 146 -10.05 15.98 -7.54
C GLU A 146 -10.55 16.42 -6.16
N THR A 147 -9.76 17.23 -5.46
CA THR A 147 -10.16 17.83 -4.18
C THR A 147 -11.29 18.84 -4.39
N ARG A 148 -11.98 19.27 -3.31
CA ARG A 148 -12.99 20.32 -3.45
C ARG A 148 -12.40 21.64 -3.94
N THR A 149 -11.14 21.91 -3.62
CA THR A 149 -10.33 23.04 -4.13
C THR A 149 -9.78 22.83 -5.55
N LYS A 150 -10.31 21.86 -6.31
CA LYS A 150 -9.96 21.60 -7.72
C LYS A 150 -8.49 21.27 -7.96
N LYS A 151 -7.80 20.71 -6.95
CA LYS A 151 -6.45 20.17 -7.10
C LYS A 151 -6.54 18.69 -7.45
N GLU A 152 -5.72 18.27 -8.40
CA GLU A 152 -5.64 16.87 -8.83
C GLU A 152 -4.51 16.16 -8.09
N ILE A 153 -4.87 15.15 -7.28
CA ILE A 153 -3.91 14.35 -6.51
C ILE A 153 -3.92 12.94 -7.05
N LEU A 154 -2.79 12.54 -7.64
CA LEU A 154 -2.62 11.22 -8.23
C LEU A 154 -1.82 10.33 -7.28
N PHE A 155 -2.24 9.09 -7.12
CA PHE A 155 -1.47 8.08 -6.39
C PHE A 155 -1.55 6.72 -7.08
N ARG A 156 -0.49 5.94 -6.90
CA ARG A 156 -0.27 4.65 -7.55
C ARG A 156 0.12 3.60 -6.54
N GLN A 157 -0.59 2.48 -6.56
CA GLN A 157 -0.11 1.24 -5.96
C GLN A 157 0.84 0.60 -6.95
N ILE A 158 2.01 0.17 -6.51
CA ILE A 158 3.00 -0.51 -7.35
C ILE A 158 3.35 -1.82 -6.67
N ALA A 159 3.04 -2.94 -7.33
CA ALA A 159 3.42 -4.25 -6.86
C ALA A 159 4.92 -4.48 -7.10
N GLY A 160 5.62 -5.08 -6.12
CA GLY A 160 6.99 -5.54 -6.28
C GLY A 160 7.09 -6.97 -6.84
N PHE A 161 8.32 -7.45 -7.05
CA PHE A 161 8.60 -8.80 -7.55
C PHE A 161 7.90 -9.95 -6.78
N LEU A 162 7.87 -9.86 -5.45
CA LEU A 162 7.20 -10.86 -4.61
C LEU A 162 5.67 -10.65 -4.54
N ALA A 163 5.21 -9.44 -4.88
CA ALA A 163 3.81 -9.07 -4.83
C ALA A 163 3.14 -9.34 -6.16
N ARG A 164 2.23 -10.32 -6.17
CA ARG A 164 1.62 -10.79 -7.42
C ARG A 164 0.22 -10.25 -7.68
N ARG A 165 -0.35 -9.46 -6.75
CA ARG A 165 -1.73 -8.95 -6.84
C ARG A 165 -1.92 -7.64 -6.11
N ILE A 166 -2.36 -6.62 -6.84
CA ILE A 166 -2.97 -5.41 -6.26
C ILE A 166 -4.48 -5.63 -6.17
N VAL A 167 -5.05 -5.39 -5.00
CA VAL A 167 -6.49 -5.28 -4.83
C VAL A 167 -6.87 -3.81 -4.94
N PHE A 168 -7.72 -3.50 -5.91
CA PHE A 168 -8.05 -2.14 -6.30
C PHE A 168 -9.53 -1.86 -6.07
N TYR A 169 -9.87 -1.01 -5.09
CA TYR A 169 -11.25 -0.69 -4.75
C TYR A 169 -11.71 0.67 -5.29
N ALA A 170 -10.78 1.55 -5.68
CA ALA A 170 -11.12 2.87 -6.20
C ALA A 170 -11.90 2.77 -7.52
N LYS A 171 -13.01 3.50 -7.60
CA LYS A 171 -13.89 3.53 -8.78
C LYS A 171 -14.02 4.95 -9.30
N LYS A 172 -13.91 5.13 -10.61
CA LYS A 172 -14.18 6.43 -11.24
C LYS A 172 -15.62 6.87 -10.90
N ASN A 173 -15.81 8.17 -10.70
CA ASN A 173 -17.06 8.83 -10.32
C ASN A 173 -17.56 8.55 -8.90
N SER A 174 -16.83 7.81 -8.06
CA SER A 174 -17.15 7.71 -6.63
C SER A 174 -16.48 8.82 -5.81
N LEU A 175 -16.89 8.94 -4.55
CA LEU A 175 -16.24 9.84 -3.59
C LEU A 175 -15.11 9.11 -2.87
N ALA A 176 -13.94 9.74 -2.83
CA ALA A 176 -12.84 9.37 -1.96
C ALA A 176 -12.99 10.11 -0.63
N LYS A 177 -12.87 9.37 0.47
CA LYS A 177 -12.82 9.92 1.81
C LYS A 177 -11.44 9.68 2.40
N LYS A 178 -10.76 10.76 2.77
CA LYS A 178 -9.42 10.74 3.33
C LYS A 178 -9.29 9.73 4.48
N GLY A 179 -8.31 8.85 4.36
CA GLY A 179 -7.98 7.79 5.30
C GLY A 179 -8.87 6.55 5.25
N GLU A 180 -9.95 6.54 4.46
CA GLU A 180 -10.62 5.29 4.08
C GLU A 180 -9.74 4.46 3.14
N GLU A 181 -10.02 3.18 3.07
CA GLU A 181 -9.27 2.24 2.24
C GLU A 181 -9.63 2.37 0.76
N PHE A 182 -8.61 2.38 -0.10
CA PHE A 182 -8.79 2.34 -1.56
C PHE A 182 -8.17 1.11 -2.21
N GLY A 183 -7.40 0.33 -1.47
CA GLY A 183 -6.80 -0.89 -1.98
C GLY A 183 -5.92 -1.60 -0.96
N PHE A 184 -5.41 -2.75 -1.38
CA PHE A 184 -4.50 -3.60 -0.62
C PHE A 184 -3.43 -4.17 -1.56
N ILE A 185 -2.17 -4.27 -1.12
CA ILE A 185 -1.09 -4.83 -1.97
C ILE A 185 -0.50 -6.06 -1.28
N LYS A 186 -0.60 -7.22 -1.92
CA LYS A 186 -0.17 -8.50 -1.33
C LYS A 186 1.33 -8.70 -1.52
N PHE A 187 2.09 -8.92 -0.44
CA PHE A 187 3.49 -9.35 -0.37
C PHE A 187 4.57 -8.43 -0.99
N GLY A 188 4.63 -7.18 -0.51
CA GLY A 188 5.68 -6.21 -0.82
C GLY A 188 5.14 -5.07 -1.67
N SER A 189 5.49 -3.83 -1.33
CA SER A 189 4.84 -2.72 -2.01
C SER A 189 5.56 -1.40 -1.93
N ARG A 190 5.25 -0.57 -2.93
CA ARG A 190 5.48 0.86 -2.94
C ARG A 190 4.18 1.58 -3.30
N VAL A 191 3.94 2.71 -2.65
CA VAL A 191 2.92 3.68 -3.09
C VAL A 191 3.61 4.97 -3.49
N ASP A 192 3.32 5.43 -4.70
CA ASP A 192 3.76 6.73 -5.20
C ASP A 192 2.60 7.72 -5.15
N ILE A 193 2.81 8.91 -4.60
CA ILE A 193 1.86 10.03 -4.64
C ILE A 193 2.47 11.20 -5.40
N TYR A 194 1.66 11.84 -6.24
CA TYR A 194 2.04 12.92 -7.14
C TYR A 194 1.22 14.15 -6.77
N LEU A 195 1.94 15.23 -6.49
CA LEU A 195 1.42 16.46 -5.89
C LEU A 195 1.78 17.66 -6.77
N PRO A 196 0.98 18.74 -6.75
CA PRO A 196 1.31 20.01 -7.39
C PRO A 196 2.70 20.53 -6.96
N LEU A 197 3.42 21.23 -7.86
CA LEU A 197 4.80 21.69 -7.60
C LEU A 197 4.95 22.70 -6.46
N ASN A 198 3.89 23.43 -6.14
CA ASN A 198 3.84 24.39 -5.04
C ASN A 198 3.54 23.74 -3.68
N THR A 199 3.40 22.41 -3.62
CA THR A 199 3.09 21.68 -2.39
C THR A 199 4.24 21.75 -1.38
N PHE A 200 3.93 22.08 -0.12
CA PHE A 200 4.87 22.04 0.99
C PHE A 200 5.01 20.61 1.51
N VAL A 201 6.18 20.00 1.36
CA VAL A 201 6.45 18.64 1.82
C VAL A 201 6.95 18.68 3.28
N LEU A 202 6.31 17.91 4.16
CA LEU A 202 6.58 17.92 5.61
C LEU A 202 7.49 16.78 6.08
N ILE A 203 7.76 15.81 5.22
CA ILE A 203 8.54 14.61 5.52
C ILE A 203 9.88 14.60 4.78
N LYS A 204 10.83 13.79 5.26
CA LYS A 204 12.14 13.62 4.63
C LYS A 204 12.34 12.19 4.12
N LYS A 205 13.25 12.03 3.15
CA LYS A 205 13.70 10.69 2.72
C LYS A 205 14.28 9.95 3.93
N GLY A 206 13.87 8.70 4.11
CA GLY A 206 14.27 7.84 5.21
C GLY A 206 13.29 7.81 6.38
N GLU A 207 12.35 8.75 6.44
CA GLU A 207 11.36 8.85 7.52
C GLU A 207 10.34 7.71 7.46
N LYS A 208 9.88 7.25 8.64
CA LYS A 208 8.78 6.28 8.76
C LYS A 208 7.44 7.02 8.81
N VAL A 209 6.48 6.55 8.04
CA VAL A 209 5.14 7.14 7.93
C VAL A 209 4.08 6.08 8.18
N ILE A 210 2.92 6.52 8.67
CA ILE A 210 1.79 5.65 9.00
C ILE A 210 0.59 6.04 8.14
N GLY A 211 0.02 5.06 7.45
CA GLY A 211 -1.11 5.20 6.53
C GLY A 211 -2.34 5.77 7.23
N GLY A 212 -2.90 6.84 6.66
CA GLY A 212 -4.06 7.54 7.21
C GLY A 212 -3.80 8.29 8.52
N LYS A 213 -2.54 8.47 8.95
CA LYS A 213 -2.19 9.22 10.17
C LYS A 213 -1.16 10.31 9.93
N THR A 214 -0.01 9.97 9.34
CA THR A 214 1.08 10.92 9.15
C THR A 214 0.69 11.93 8.06
N VAL A 215 0.78 13.22 8.36
CA VAL A 215 0.63 14.28 7.36
C VAL A 215 1.95 14.39 6.60
N ILE A 216 1.92 14.13 5.29
CA ILE A 216 3.13 14.10 4.46
C ILE A 216 3.37 15.42 3.72
N SER A 217 2.31 16.20 3.48
CA SER A 217 2.41 17.49 2.81
C SER A 217 1.17 18.36 3.02
N ILE A 218 1.32 19.65 2.71
CA ILE A 218 0.26 20.66 2.67
C ILE A 218 0.20 21.26 1.27
N ILE A 219 -0.95 21.14 0.61
CA ILE A 219 -1.22 21.73 -0.70
C ILE A 219 -1.67 23.18 -0.48
N PRO A 220 -1.05 24.17 -1.14
CA PRO A 220 -1.52 25.55 -1.10
C PRO A 220 -2.94 25.64 -1.65
N GLN A 221 -3.77 26.44 -1.00
CA GLN A 221 -5.13 26.73 -1.48
C GLN A 221 -5.05 27.47 -2.82
#